data_AF-A0A2V9WHL0-F1
#
_entry.id   AF-A0A2V9WHL0-F1
#
_cell.length_a   1.000
_cell.length_b   1.000
_cell.length_c   1.000
_cell.angle_alpha   90.00
_cell.angle_beta   90.00
_cell.angle_gamma   90.00
#
_symmetry.space_group_name_H-M   'P 1'
#
loop_
_entity.id
_entity.type
_entity.pdbx_description
1 polymer ?
#
loop_
_entity_poly.entity_id
_entity_poly.type
_entity_poly.pdbx_seq_one_letter_code
_entity_poly.pdbx_strand_id
1 'polypeptide(L)' 'VESSSEYLLLIKTAADRFPAVRDALGELHSYELPECVAISVEEGSTEYLDWIGESVK' A
#
# COMPACT_ATOMS: atom_id res chain seq x y z
N VAL A 1 -8.44 -18.01 20.40
CA VAL A 1 -7.30 -17.47 19.63
C VAL A 1 -7.27 -18.22 18.33
N GLU A 2 -7.37 -17.51 17.21
CA GLU A 2 -7.24 -18.09 15.87
C GLU A 2 -5.84 -17.83 15.32
N SER A 3 -5.39 -18.68 14.38
CA SER A 3 -4.07 -18.57 13.77
C SER A 3 -4.11 -19.12 12.35
N SER A 4 -3.60 -18.32 11.40
CA SER A 4 -3.43 -18.66 9.99
C SER A 4 -2.05 -18.21 9.52
N SER A 5 -1.57 -18.81 8.42
CA SER A 5 -0.36 -18.34 7.74
C SER A 5 -0.74 -17.36 6.65
N GLU A 6 -0.19 -16.16 6.71
CA GLU A 6 -0.49 -15.06 5.79
C GLU A 6 0.81 -14.36 5.36
N TYR A 7 0.72 -13.52 4.33
CA TYR A 7 1.85 -12.75 3.83
C TYR A 7 1.60 -11.25 4.06
N LEU A 8 2.55 -10.58 4.73
CA LEU A 8 2.51 -9.14 4.87
C LEU A 8 3.08 -8.46 3.62
N LEU A 9 2.28 -7.59 3.00
CA LEU A 9 2.71 -6.77 1.87
C LEU A 9 3.03 -5.35 2.33
N LEU A 10 4.21 -4.84 1.94
CA LEU A 10 4.60 -3.44 2.15
C LEU A 10 4.62 -2.72 0.80
N ILE A 11 3.54 -2.02 0.49
CA ILE A 11 3.35 -1.31 -0.78
C ILE A 11 3.73 0.17 -0.58
N LYS A 12 4.42 0.76 -1.57
CA LYS A 12 4.81 2.17 -1.57
C LYS A 12 4.09 2.85 -2.72
N THR A 13 3.43 3.96 -2.42
CA THR A 13 2.69 4.75 -3.40
C THR A 13 2.62 6.20 -2.95
N ALA A 14 2.20 7.10 -3.83
CA ALA A 14 1.92 8.49 -3.48
C ALA A 14 0.62 8.59 -2.67
N ALA A 15 0.56 9.54 -1.74
CA ALA A 15 -0.57 9.66 -0.80
C ALA A 15 -1.92 9.88 -1.50
N ASP A 16 -1.93 10.63 -2.61
CA ASP A 16 -3.10 10.89 -3.44
C ASP A 16 -3.57 9.65 -4.23
N ARG A 17 -2.71 8.65 -4.41
CA ARG A 17 -3.03 7.37 -5.08
C ARG A 17 -3.55 6.30 -4.12
N PHE A 18 -3.43 6.48 -2.80
CA PHE A 18 -3.85 5.48 -1.82
C PHE A 18 -5.32 5.03 -2.00
N PRO A 19 -6.31 5.91 -2.26
CA PRO A 19 -7.69 5.47 -2.49
C PRO A 19 -7.82 4.46 -3.64
N ALA A 20 -7.12 4.70 -4.75
CA ALA A 20 -7.14 3.79 -5.89
C ALA A 20 -6.50 2.43 -5.56
N VAL A 21 -5.42 2.42 -4.77
CA VAL A 21 -4.79 1.17 -4.31
C VAL A 21 -5.73 0.39 -3.38
N ARG A 22 -6.39 1.06 -2.43
CA ARG A 22 -7.35 0.43 -1.53
C ARG A 22 -8.52 -0.19 -2.29
N ASP A 23 -9.08 0.55 -3.25
CA ASP A 23 -10.24 0.08 -4.02
C ASP A 23 -9.84 -1.12 -4.90
N ALA A 24 -8.69 -1.06 -5.58
CA ALA A 24 -8.15 -2.19 -6.34
C ALA A 24 -7.85 -3.42 -5.47
N LEU A 25 -7.36 -3.21 -4.23
CA LEU A 25 -7.16 -4.30 -3.28
C LEU A 25 -8.50 -4.95 -2.92
N GLY A 26 -9.56 -4.16 -2.67
CA GLY A 26 -10.89 -4.68 -2.39
C GLY A 26 -11.48 -5.52 -3.55
N GLU A 27 -11.21 -5.12 -4.80
CA GLU A 27 -11.67 -5.84 -5.99
C GLU A 27 -10.90 -7.14 -6.26
N LEU A 28 -9.60 -7.16 -5.95
CA LEU A 28 -8.69 -8.27 -6.32
C LEU A 28 -8.43 -9.26 -5.18
N HIS A 29 -8.59 -8.85 -3.92
CA HIS A 29 -8.23 -9.69 -2.79
C HIS A 29 -9.24 -10.83 -2.59
N SER A 30 -8.75 -11.98 -2.14
CA SER A 30 -9.57 -13.16 -1.88
C SER A 30 -10.47 -13.06 -0.65
N TYR A 31 -10.31 -12.01 0.16
CA TYR A 31 -11.05 -11.82 1.40
C TYR A 31 -12.13 -10.78 1.18
N GLU A 32 -13.29 -10.99 1.79
CA GLU A 32 -14.40 -10.03 1.71
C GLU A 32 -14.06 -8.68 2.35
N LEU A 33 -13.18 -8.68 3.34
CA LEU A 33 -12.70 -7.48 4.04
C LEU A 33 -11.17 -7.57 4.26
N PRO A 34 -10.34 -7.22 3.26
CA PRO A 34 -8.89 -7.24 3.42
C PRO A 34 -8.40 -6.10 4.32
N GLU A 35 -7.34 -6.35 5.09
CA GLU A 35 -6.64 -5.31 5.83
C GLU A 35 -5.88 -4.38 4.86
N CYS A 36 -6.14 -3.07 4.94
CA CYS A 36 -5.46 -2.06 4.14
C CYS A 36 -5.25 -0.79 4.96
N VAL A 37 -4.03 -0.56 5.44
CA VAL A 37 -3.68 0.59 6.28
C VAL A 37 -2.52 1.35 5.64
N ALA A 38 -2.61 2.68 5.64
CA ALA A 38 -1.53 3.56 5.19
C ALA A 38 -0.72 4.08 6.38
N ILE A 39 0.60 4.14 6.20
CA ILE A 39 1.53 4.77 7.16
C ILE A 39 2.27 5.88 6.39
N SER A 40 2.19 7.10 6.89
CA SER A 40 2.88 8.25 6.28
C SER A 40 4.40 8.11 6.43
N VAL A 41 5.12 8.41 5.36
CA VAL A 41 6.58 8.54 5.37
C VAL A 41 6.91 10.02 5.51
N GLU A 42 7.39 10.41 6.69
CA GLU A 42 7.72 11.82 6.99
C GLU A 42 9.08 12.24 6.39
N GLU A 43 10.05 11.32 6.34
CA GLU A 43 11.40 11.57 5.84
C GLU A 43 11.97 10.36 5.09
N GLY A 44 12.86 10.61 4.12
CA GLY A 44 13.53 9.59 3.32
C GLY A 44 14.57 10.20 2.39
N SER A 45 15.31 9.38 1.65
CA SER A 45 16.20 9.88 0.58
C SER A 45 15.36 10.53 -0.51
N THR A 46 15.71 11.78 -0.85
CA THR A 46 15.03 12.56 -1.89
C THR A 46 14.96 11.78 -3.20
N GLU A 47 16.07 11.21 -3.64
CA GLU A 47 16.16 10.46 -4.90
C GLU A 47 15.24 9.25 -4.93
N TYR A 48 15.06 8.57 -3.79
CA TYR A 48 14.17 7.42 -3.69
C TYR A 48 12.69 7.82 -3.68
N LEU A 49 12.35 8.89 -2.95
CA LEU A 49 10.99 9.42 -2.91
C LEU A 49 10.56 9.97 -4.28
N ASP A 50 11.47 10.67 -4.96
CA ASP A 50 11.26 11.13 -6.34
C ASP A 50 11.02 9.93 -7.28
N TRP A 51 11.86 8.89 -7.19
CA TRP A 51 11.69 7.67 -7.99
C TRP A 51 10.34 6.97 -7.73
N ILE A 52 9.89 6.88 -6.47
CA ILE A 52 8.54 6.35 -6.16
C ILE A 52 7.49 7.21 -6.86
N GLY A 53 7.57 8.54 -6.71
CA GLY A 53 6.64 9.47 -7.31
C GLY A 53 6.57 9.33 -8.83
N GLU A 54 7.72 9.18 -9.50
CA GLU A 54 7.79 8.94 -10.95
C GLU A 54 7.24 7.59 -11.37
N SER A 55 7.42 6.55 -10.54
CA SER A 55 6.95 5.19 -10.83
C SER A 55 5.43 5.03 -10.78
N VAL A 56 4.72 5.98 -10.16
CA VAL A 56 3.26 5.97 -9.99
C VAL A 56 2.53 7.11 -10.70
N LYS A 57 3.22 7.79 -11.63
CA LYS A 57 2.62 8.81 -12.51
C LYS A 57 1.64 8.19 -13.50
#